data_AF-A0AAV0QT58-F1
#
_entry.id   AF-A0AAV0QT58-F1
#
_cell.length_a   1.000
_cell.length_b   1.000
_cell.length_c   1.000
_cell.angle_alpha   90.00
_cell.angle_beta   90.00
_cell.angle_gamma   90.00
#
_symmetry.space_group_name_H-M   'P 1'
#
loop_
_entity.id
_entity.type
_entity.pdbx_description
1 polymer ?
#
loop_
_entity_poly.entity_id
_entity_poly.type
_entity_poly.pdbx_seq_one_letter_code
_entity_poly.pdbx_strand_id
1 'polypeptide(L)'
;MASLKRSDSMADNMPEALRQSRYHMKKCFTKYVEKGRRVMKLQHLLDEMDTVIGDTAERATLFQGLLGDIWLSTQEAVVNPPYVAFAIRPSPGFWELVKVNSQDLSVEPITSTDYLKYKELIYDHNWSKDEEALELDFGAFEPDTPHLTLSSSIGNGTNFVSKFITSKLSGEPEKAQPLVDYLLSLNHHGDNLMINETLSTTSKLQMALLVAQVYLSGIPPQTPYEKFDLSFKEWGFEKGWGDTAERARDTMRSLSEVLQAPDPTNMERFFSRLPTVFNVVIFSPHGYFGQADVLGLPDTGGQVVYILDQVKALEQELLLRISQQGLNFKPQIIVVTRLIPDARGTKCNQELESIEGTKHSSILRVPFRRVEDGSVLQKWVSRFDVYPYIEKFTREVTAKVLELMEGKPDLIIGNYSDGNLGATLMATRLGVTQATIAHALESHSAFTMPGLARVVSGINIFDPKFNIASPGADQSIYFPYTEKQRRFTQFTPAIEELLFNPNDTRDHMYCHSASSPSTTWFLYSLLAN
;
A
#
# COMPACT_ATOMS: atom_id res chain seq x y z
N MET A 1 17.43 9.46 20.15
CA MET A 1 18.21 10.64 19.71
C MET A 1 19.66 10.25 19.51
N ALA A 2 20.06 10.11 18.24
CA ALA A 2 21.39 10.44 17.77
C ALA A 2 21.11 11.20 16.47
N SER A 3 21.32 12.52 16.48
CA SER A 3 21.20 13.32 15.26
C SER A 3 22.15 12.72 14.23
N LEU A 4 21.69 12.53 13.00
CA LEU A 4 22.59 12.38 11.85
C LEU A 4 23.67 13.45 12.01
N LYS A 5 24.92 13.00 12.20
CA LYS A 5 26.04 13.91 12.37
C LYS A 5 26.14 14.72 11.09
N ARG A 6 26.49 15.99 11.25
CA ARG A 6 26.83 17.00 10.23
C ARG A 6 27.88 16.57 9.19
N SER A 7 28.34 15.30 9.21
CA SER A 7 29.38 14.73 8.34
C SER A 7 28.84 14.05 7.08
N ASP A 8 27.55 13.70 7.02
CA ASP A 8 27.02 12.82 5.96
C ASP A 8 26.07 13.53 4.97
N SER A 9 25.79 14.82 5.18
CA SER A 9 24.93 15.65 4.31
C SER A 9 25.62 15.93 2.98
N MET A 10 25.01 15.50 1.88
CA MET A 10 25.56 15.73 0.53
C MET A 10 25.52 17.21 0.15
N ALA A 11 24.50 17.94 0.61
CA ALA A 11 24.32 19.37 0.44
C ALA A 11 25.40 20.18 1.16
N ASP A 12 25.73 19.83 2.41
CA ASP A 12 26.76 20.53 3.20
C ASP A 12 28.17 20.30 2.61
N ASN A 13 28.37 19.14 1.99
CA ASN A 13 29.64 18.73 1.41
C ASN A 13 29.81 19.18 -0.07
N MET A 14 28.72 19.52 -0.77
CA MET A 14 28.75 19.97 -2.17
C MET A 14 29.67 21.18 -2.44
N PRO A 15 29.72 22.24 -1.60
CA PRO A 15 30.65 23.36 -1.81
C PRO A 15 32.11 22.91 -1.93
N GLU A 16 32.52 21.97 -1.07
CA GLU A 16 33.89 21.46 -1.06
C GLU A 16 34.16 20.57 -2.28
N ALA A 17 33.22 19.71 -2.65
CA ALA A 17 33.31 18.89 -3.86
C ALA A 17 33.46 19.74 -5.13
N LEU A 18 32.64 20.80 -5.26
CA LEU A 18 32.74 21.74 -6.38
C LEU A 18 34.06 22.52 -6.37
N ARG A 19 34.63 22.81 -5.19
CA ARG A 19 35.91 23.50 -5.06
C ARG A 19 37.09 22.64 -5.54
N GLN A 20 37.09 21.34 -5.23
CA GLN A 20 38.15 20.41 -5.66
C GLN A 20 38.21 20.25 -7.18
N SER A 21 37.07 20.40 -7.86
CA SER A 21 36.95 20.27 -9.32
C SER A 21 36.50 21.55 -10.01
N ARG A 22 36.85 22.71 -9.42
CA ARG A 22 36.30 24.04 -9.80
C ARG A 22 36.40 24.36 -11.28
N TYR A 23 37.51 24.02 -11.93
CA TYR A 23 37.72 24.30 -13.35
C TYR A 23 36.73 23.55 -14.24
N HIS A 24 36.61 22.23 -14.06
CA HIS A 24 35.67 21.40 -14.79
C HIS A 24 34.22 21.75 -14.47
N MET A 25 33.90 21.95 -13.19
CA MET A 25 32.53 22.28 -12.77
C MET A 25 32.08 23.62 -13.32
N LYS A 26 32.93 24.65 -13.35
CA LYS A 26 32.54 25.95 -13.95
C LYS A 26 32.17 25.79 -15.42
N LYS A 27 32.89 24.97 -16.18
CA LYS A 27 32.55 24.69 -17.57
C LYS A 27 31.25 23.88 -17.70
N CYS A 28 31.07 22.86 -16.86
CA CYS A 28 29.84 22.06 -16.84
C CYS A 28 28.61 22.92 -16.52
N PHE A 29 28.67 23.75 -15.49
CA PHE A 29 27.57 24.64 -15.13
C PHE A 29 27.30 25.71 -16.18
N THR A 30 28.33 26.23 -16.86
CA THR A 30 28.17 27.10 -18.02
C THR A 30 27.41 26.38 -19.13
N LYS A 31 27.73 25.11 -19.38
CA LYS A 31 27.03 24.27 -20.36
C LYS A 31 25.58 24.01 -19.94
N TYR A 32 25.35 23.68 -18.67
CA TYR A 32 24.01 23.44 -18.13
C TYR A 32 23.11 24.68 -18.28
N VAL A 33 23.60 25.89 -18.06
CA VAL A 33 22.74 27.09 -18.20
C VAL A 33 22.56 27.58 -19.65
N GLU A 34 23.37 27.10 -20.59
CA GLU A 34 23.43 27.60 -21.99
C GLU A 34 22.07 27.51 -22.71
N LYS A 35 21.33 26.41 -22.56
CA LYS A 35 20.04 26.22 -23.26
C LYS A 35 18.84 26.83 -22.52
N GLY A 36 19.07 27.69 -21.52
CA GLY A 36 18.00 28.35 -20.77
C GLY A 36 17.24 27.43 -19.80
N ARG A 37 16.02 27.84 -19.48
CA ARG A 37 15.17 27.19 -18.46
C ARG A 37 14.73 25.79 -18.89
N ARG A 38 15.07 24.76 -18.10
CA ARG A 38 14.67 23.37 -18.38
C ARG A 38 14.87 22.46 -17.17
N VAL A 39 14.23 21.29 -17.19
CA VAL A 39 14.50 20.20 -16.26
C VAL A 39 15.50 19.23 -16.88
N MET A 40 16.50 18.82 -16.11
CA MET A 40 17.52 17.86 -16.49
C MET A 40 17.45 16.64 -15.58
N LYS A 41 17.52 15.44 -16.17
CA LYS A 41 17.74 14.19 -15.43
C LYS A 41 19.24 13.91 -15.37
N LEU A 42 19.64 12.93 -14.56
CA LEU A 42 21.03 12.49 -14.44
C LEU A 42 21.70 12.29 -15.80
N GLN A 43 21.07 11.55 -16.72
CA GLN A 43 21.65 11.32 -18.04
C GLN A 43 21.94 12.61 -18.81
N HIS A 44 21.05 13.61 -18.75
CA HIS A 44 21.29 14.89 -19.41
C HIS A 44 22.47 15.65 -18.78
N LEU A 45 22.64 15.58 -17.46
CA LEU A 45 23.77 16.18 -16.77
C LEU A 45 25.08 15.49 -17.20
N LEU A 46 25.08 14.16 -17.28
CA LEU A 46 26.24 13.38 -17.71
C LEU A 46 26.58 13.64 -19.19
N ASP A 47 25.60 13.64 -20.08
CA ASP A 47 25.82 13.89 -21.51
C ASP A 47 26.42 15.28 -21.74
N GLU A 48 25.91 16.32 -21.07
CA GLU A 48 26.46 17.67 -21.20
C GLU A 48 27.85 17.79 -20.54
N MET A 49 28.10 17.06 -19.44
CA MET A 49 29.44 16.96 -18.85
C MET A 49 30.44 16.29 -19.81
N ASP A 50 30.04 15.23 -20.50
CA ASP A 50 30.87 14.51 -21.47
C ASP A 50 31.28 15.39 -22.66
N THR A 51 30.40 16.32 -23.08
CA THR A 51 30.79 17.30 -24.12
C THR A 51 31.86 18.29 -23.69
N VAL A 52 32.01 18.49 -22.38
CA VAL A 52 32.91 19.49 -21.79
C VAL A 52 34.21 18.86 -21.30
N ILE A 53 34.16 17.63 -20.82
CA ILE A 53 35.27 16.86 -20.27
C ILE A 53 35.55 15.71 -21.25
N GLY A 54 36.34 16.02 -22.29
CA GLY A 54 36.64 15.06 -23.36
C GLY A 54 37.58 13.90 -22.96
N ASP A 55 38.27 13.99 -21.81
CA ASP A 55 39.11 12.93 -21.29
C ASP A 55 38.32 12.00 -20.35
N THR A 56 38.24 10.72 -20.75
CA THR A 56 37.56 9.67 -19.99
C THR A 56 38.24 9.38 -18.65
N ALA A 57 39.57 9.53 -18.55
CA ALA A 57 40.31 9.33 -17.32
C ALA A 57 40.05 10.44 -16.30
N GLU A 58 40.07 11.71 -16.73
CA GLU A 58 39.71 12.84 -15.86
C GLU A 58 38.28 12.72 -15.34
N ARG A 59 37.34 12.31 -16.20
CA ARG A 59 35.96 12.05 -15.80
C ARG A 59 35.87 10.94 -14.75
N ALA A 60 36.55 9.81 -14.98
CA ALA A 60 36.56 8.71 -14.03
C ALA A 60 37.09 9.16 -12.66
N THR A 61 38.11 10.02 -12.63
CA THR A 61 38.62 10.61 -11.38
C THR A 61 37.61 11.54 -10.71
N LEU A 62 36.85 12.34 -11.46
CA LEU A 62 35.79 13.20 -10.90
C LEU A 62 34.67 12.40 -10.23
N PHE A 63 34.32 11.24 -10.79
CA PHE A 63 33.26 10.36 -10.26
C PHE A 63 33.73 9.37 -9.19
N GLN A 64 35.04 9.28 -8.92
CA GLN A 64 35.58 8.43 -7.85
C GLN A 64 35.46 9.06 -6.44
N GLY A 65 35.02 10.31 -6.35
CA GLY A 65 34.86 11.03 -5.09
C GLY A 65 33.44 11.52 -4.83
N LEU A 66 33.30 12.35 -3.78
CA LEU A 66 32.05 12.93 -3.30
C LEU A 66 31.19 13.60 -4.39
N LEU A 67 31.82 14.22 -5.40
CA LEU A 67 31.12 14.82 -6.52
C LEU A 67 30.34 13.77 -7.33
N GLY A 68 30.94 12.59 -7.54
CA GLY A 68 30.29 11.46 -8.19
C GLY A 68 29.08 10.98 -7.40
N ASP A 69 29.23 10.80 -6.09
CA ASP A 69 28.14 10.37 -5.20
C ASP A 69 26.94 11.32 -5.24
N ILE A 70 27.20 12.64 -5.23
CA ILE A 70 26.19 13.69 -5.34
C ILE A 70 25.44 13.60 -6.67
N TRP A 71 26.15 13.46 -7.79
CA TRP A 71 25.53 13.38 -9.12
C TRP A 71 24.72 12.10 -9.27
N LEU A 72 25.27 10.95 -8.87
CA LEU A 72 24.58 9.66 -8.94
C LEU A 72 23.33 9.62 -8.04
N SER A 73 23.32 10.40 -6.96
CA SER A 73 22.17 10.56 -6.06
C SER A 73 21.17 11.61 -6.54
N THR A 74 21.52 12.44 -7.52
CA THR A 74 20.63 13.47 -8.07
C THR A 74 19.50 12.83 -8.90
N GLN A 75 18.25 13.08 -8.51
CA GLN A 75 17.07 12.59 -9.24
C GLN A 75 16.70 13.52 -10.39
N GLU A 76 16.73 14.83 -10.13
CA GLU A 76 16.49 15.87 -11.13
C GLU A 76 17.21 17.17 -10.78
N ALA A 77 17.54 17.94 -11.81
CA ALA A 77 18.07 19.29 -11.71
C ALA A 77 17.20 20.27 -12.51
N VAL A 78 16.84 21.38 -11.88
CA VAL A 78 16.03 22.45 -12.44
C VAL A 78 16.98 23.60 -12.81
N VAL A 79 17.14 23.85 -14.10
CA VAL A 79 17.96 24.93 -14.61
C VAL A 79 17.10 26.18 -14.76
N ASN A 80 17.49 27.26 -14.07
CA ASN A 80 16.95 28.59 -14.27
C ASN A 80 18.08 29.61 -14.15
N PRO A 81 18.69 30.04 -15.27
CA PRO A 81 19.91 30.83 -15.26
C PRO A 81 19.80 32.09 -14.38
N PRO A 82 20.83 32.42 -13.58
CA PRO A 82 22.15 31.77 -13.52
C PRO A 82 22.23 30.54 -12.61
N TYR A 83 21.11 30.04 -12.07
CA TYR A 83 21.08 28.96 -11.08
C TYR A 83 20.74 27.60 -11.67
N VAL A 84 21.22 26.56 -11.00
CA VAL A 84 20.78 25.17 -11.18
C VAL A 84 20.43 24.62 -9.80
N ALA A 85 19.17 24.22 -9.61
CA ALA A 85 18.70 23.61 -8.37
C ALA A 85 18.69 22.09 -8.50
N PHE A 86 19.22 21.36 -7.52
CA PHE A 86 19.34 19.90 -7.51
C PHE A 86 18.40 19.31 -6.47
N ALA A 87 17.66 18.27 -6.86
CA ALA A 87 16.99 17.37 -5.93
C ALA A 87 17.83 16.10 -5.77
N ILE A 88 18.52 16.02 -4.63
CA ILE A 88 19.46 14.95 -4.31
C ILE A 88 18.76 13.99 -3.38
N ARG A 89 18.85 12.69 -3.66
CA ARG A 89 18.28 11.62 -2.85
C ARG A 89 19.39 10.64 -2.42
N PRO A 90 20.13 10.95 -1.34
CA PRO A 90 21.23 10.11 -0.87
C PRO A 90 20.78 8.70 -0.46
N SER A 91 19.58 8.58 0.08
CA SER A 91 18.98 7.30 0.48
C SER A 91 17.44 7.39 0.44
N PRO A 92 16.72 6.26 0.43
CA PRO A 92 15.26 6.27 0.42
C PRO A 92 14.66 7.08 1.58
N GLY A 93 13.76 8.00 1.24
CA GLY A 93 13.06 8.89 2.17
C GLY A 93 13.83 10.15 2.56
N PHE A 94 15.09 10.28 2.13
CA PHE A 94 15.92 11.44 2.44
C PHE A 94 16.18 12.26 1.19
N TRP A 95 15.75 13.51 1.23
CA TRP A 95 15.89 14.46 0.14
C TRP A 95 16.65 15.68 0.63
N GLU A 96 17.62 16.10 -0.17
CA GLU A 96 18.39 17.31 0.05
C GLU A 96 18.26 18.19 -1.19
N LEU A 97 17.84 19.44 -0.97
CA LEU A 97 17.56 20.39 -2.03
C LEU A 97 18.56 21.53 -1.95
N VAL A 98 19.28 21.76 -3.03
CA VAL A 98 20.31 22.79 -3.09
C VAL A 98 20.21 23.58 -4.38
N LYS A 99 20.59 24.85 -4.33
CA LYS A 99 20.68 25.76 -5.46
C LYS A 99 22.13 26.17 -5.65
N VAL A 100 22.65 26.01 -6.86
CA VAL A 100 24.03 26.35 -7.20
C VAL A 100 24.06 27.46 -8.24
N ASN A 101 24.86 28.49 -8.00
CA ASN A 101 25.10 29.56 -8.97
C ASN A 101 26.15 29.12 -9.99
N SER A 102 25.81 29.15 -11.29
CA SER A 102 26.70 28.72 -12.36
C SER A 102 27.96 29.57 -12.55
N GLN A 103 27.98 30.81 -12.03
CA GLN A 103 29.07 31.77 -12.26
C GLN A 103 30.22 31.61 -11.24
N ASP A 104 29.88 31.50 -9.95
CA ASP A 104 30.84 31.45 -8.84
C ASP A 104 30.87 30.09 -8.11
N LEU A 105 29.92 29.20 -8.42
CA LEU A 105 29.68 27.90 -7.79
C LEU A 105 29.29 27.98 -6.31
N SER A 106 28.69 29.10 -5.87
CA SER A 106 28.10 29.18 -4.53
C SER A 106 26.92 28.21 -4.42
N VAL A 107 26.89 27.44 -3.33
CA VAL A 107 25.80 26.49 -3.03
C VAL A 107 24.97 27.05 -1.88
N GLU A 108 23.65 27.01 -2.04
CA GLU A 108 22.67 27.44 -1.04
C GLU A 108 21.67 26.30 -0.83
N PRO A 109 21.53 25.75 0.39
CA PRO A 109 20.42 24.86 0.72
C PRO A 109 19.09 25.58 0.58
N ILE A 110 18.08 24.92 0.00
CA ILE A 110 16.76 25.50 -0.22
C ILE A 110 15.67 24.58 0.34
N THR A 111 14.48 25.14 0.58
CA THR A 111 13.33 24.35 1.06
C THR A 111 12.63 23.61 -0.08
N SER A 112 11.74 22.66 0.26
CA SER A 112 10.84 22.02 -0.72
C SER A 112 10.00 23.05 -1.47
N THR A 113 9.47 24.05 -0.75
CA THR A 113 8.70 25.14 -1.35
C THR A 113 9.53 25.93 -2.36
N ASP A 114 10.75 26.31 -2.01
CA ASP A 114 11.65 27.06 -2.91
C ASP A 114 12.00 26.26 -4.16
N TYR A 115 12.29 24.96 -4.00
CA TYR A 115 12.59 24.07 -5.12
C TYR A 115 11.39 23.93 -6.08
N LEU A 116 10.19 23.75 -5.54
CA LEU A 116 8.96 23.65 -6.33
C LEU A 116 8.66 24.96 -7.06
N LYS A 117 8.80 26.12 -6.41
CA LYS A 117 8.70 27.44 -7.06
C LYS A 117 9.73 27.59 -8.19
N TYR A 118 10.95 27.10 -7.98
CA TYR A 118 11.97 27.07 -9.03
C TYR A 118 11.57 26.22 -10.23
N LYS A 119 10.94 25.07 -9.99
CA LYS A 119 10.43 24.17 -11.03
C LYS A 119 9.26 24.80 -11.79
N GLU A 120 8.38 25.51 -11.09
CA GLU A 120 7.24 26.23 -11.67
C GLU A 120 7.69 27.36 -12.60
N LEU A 121 8.77 28.07 -12.31
CA LEU A 121 9.33 29.14 -13.16
C LEU A 121 9.64 28.72 -14.61
N ILE A 122 9.79 27.41 -14.84
CA ILE A 122 9.96 26.84 -16.19
C ILE A 122 8.65 26.90 -16.99
N TYR A 123 7.51 26.69 -16.32
CA TYR A 123 6.21 26.50 -16.96
C TYR A 123 5.28 27.71 -16.78
N ASP A 124 5.19 28.25 -15.56
CA ASP A 124 4.34 29.39 -15.23
C ASP A 124 5.04 30.31 -14.22
N HIS A 125 5.51 31.45 -14.74
CA HIS A 125 6.19 32.46 -13.95
C HIS A 125 5.25 33.20 -12.98
N ASN A 126 3.97 33.36 -13.31
CA ASN A 126 3.03 34.06 -12.45
C ASN A 126 2.69 33.18 -11.24
N TRP A 127 2.36 31.90 -11.48
CA TRP A 127 2.09 30.93 -10.42
C TRP A 127 3.24 30.80 -9.42
N SER A 128 4.48 30.77 -9.91
CA SER A 128 5.67 30.64 -9.03
C SER A 128 5.85 31.80 -8.03
N LYS A 129 5.25 32.95 -8.31
CA LYS A 129 5.32 34.18 -7.52
C LYS A 129 4.01 34.51 -6.82
N ASP A 130 2.99 33.69 -7.01
CA ASP A 130 1.69 33.89 -6.40
C ASP A 130 1.77 33.51 -4.91
N GLU A 131 1.58 34.51 -4.05
CA GLU A 131 1.55 34.34 -2.59
C GLU A 131 0.27 33.66 -2.12
N GLU A 132 -0.80 33.69 -2.93
CA GLU A 132 -2.09 33.05 -2.65
C GLU A 132 -2.19 31.63 -3.25
N ALA A 133 -1.11 31.14 -3.89
CA ALA A 133 -1.07 29.78 -4.42
C ALA A 133 -1.24 28.75 -3.29
N LEU A 134 -2.21 27.83 -3.45
CA LEU A 134 -2.50 26.79 -2.46
C LEU A 134 -1.29 25.90 -2.21
N GLU A 135 -0.77 25.94 -0.99
CA GLU A 135 0.26 25.01 -0.49
C GLU A 135 -0.37 23.96 0.43
N LEU A 136 -0.14 22.69 0.12
CA LEU A 136 -0.55 21.54 0.91
C LEU A 136 0.64 20.98 1.69
N ASP A 137 0.57 21.13 3.01
CA ASP A 137 1.52 20.59 3.98
C ASP A 137 0.80 19.63 4.92
N PHE A 138 0.84 18.33 4.61
CA PHE A 138 0.31 17.28 5.47
C PHE A 138 1.21 16.99 6.66
N GLY A 139 2.50 17.37 6.60
CA GLY A 139 3.44 17.21 7.72
C GLY A 139 3.03 18.02 8.95
N ALA A 140 2.35 19.16 8.74
CA ALA A 140 1.77 19.96 9.83
C ALA A 140 0.62 19.28 10.58
N PHE A 141 0.01 18.25 9.99
CA PHE A 141 -1.11 17.48 10.58
C PHE A 141 -0.70 16.10 11.07
N GLU A 142 0.58 15.72 10.95
CA GLU A 142 1.05 14.43 11.47
C GLU A 142 0.94 14.44 13.01
N PRO A 143 0.32 13.41 13.63
CA PRO A 143 0.23 13.33 15.08
C PRO A 143 1.63 13.31 15.71
N ASP A 144 1.74 13.61 17.01
CA ASP A 144 2.98 13.48 17.82
C ASP A 144 3.53 12.02 17.91
N THR A 145 3.05 11.11 17.06
CA THR A 145 3.58 9.76 16.92
C THR A 145 4.99 9.87 16.36
N PRO A 146 6.02 9.37 17.06
CA PRO A 146 7.39 9.43 16.58
C PRO A 146 7.50 8.76 15.21
N HIS A 147 8.30 9.34 14.32
CA HIS A 147 8.56 8.74 13.01
C HIS A 147 9.75 7.79 13.06
N LEU A 148 9.72 6.79 12.18
CA LEU A 148 10.91 6.02 11.86
C LEU A 148 11.91 6.92 11.13
N THR A 149 13.21 6.75 11.38
CA THR A 149 14.26 7.55 10.72
C THR A 149 15.31 6.68 10.04
N LEU A 150 15.11 5.36 10.03
CA LEU A 150 16.01 4.42 9.38
C LEU A 150 15.36 3.91 8.10
N SER A 151 16.05 3.98 6.96
CA SER A 151 15.52 3.50 5.67
C SER A 151 15.10 2.01 5.72
N SER A 152 15.75 1.19 6.56
CA SER A 152 15.38 -0.21 6.79
C SER A 152 14.01 -0.40 7.46
N SER A 153 13.46 0.65 8.06
CA SER A 153 12.17 0.60 8.74
C SER A 153 10.98 0.93 7.83
N ILE A 154 11.25 1.44 6.62
CA ILE A 154 10.22 1.72 5.62
C ILE A 154 9.44 0.44 5.33
N GLY A 155 8.11 0.50 5.42
CA GLY A 155 7.24 -0.64 5.17
C GLY A 155 7.16 -1.67 6.32
N ASN A 156 7.76 -1.38 7.48
CA ASN A 156 7.68 -2.21 8.70
C ASN A 156 6.87 -1.51 9.81
N GLY A 157 5.82 -0.78 9.43
CA GLY A 157 5.07 0.10 10.31
C GLY A 157 4.36 -0.60 11.47
N THR A 158 3.82 -1.81 11.26
CA THR A 158 3.16 -2.61 12.32
C THR A 158 4.10 -2.85 13.50
N ASN A 159 5.35 -3.24 13.24
CA ASN A 159 6.33 -3.48 14.31
C ASN A 159 6.61 -2.23 15.14
N PHE A 160 6.62 -1.06 14.47
CA PHE A 160 6.79 0.21 15.14
C PHE A 160 5.58 0.59 15.99
N VAL A 161 4.37 0.42 15.45
CA VAL A 161 3.10 0.66 16.18
C VAL A 161 3.05 -0.21 17.43
N SER A 162 3.41 -1.49 17.34
CA SER A 162 3.49 -2.40 18.49
C SER A 162 4.43 -1.85 19.56
N LYS A 163 5.66 -1.45 19.20
CA LYS A 163 6.62 -0.83 20.13
C LYS A 163 6.09 0.44 20.77
N PHE A 164 5.43 1.28 19.98
CA PHE A 164 4.89 2.54 20.46
C PHE A 164 3.73 2.32 21.43
N ILE A 165 2.75 1.48 21.08
CA ILE A 165 1.63 1.11 21.95
C ILE A 165 2.15 0.50 23.25
N THR A 166 3.08 -0.46 23.16
CA THR A 166 3.73 -1.06 24.32
C THR A 166 4.34 0.00 25.25
N SER A 167 5.04 1.00 24.70
CA SER A 167 5.63 2.08 25.50
C SER A 167 4.57 2.95 26.19
N LYS A 168 3.42 3.18 25.54
CA LYS A 168 2.30 3.97 26.09
C LYS A 168 1.57 3.22 27.19
N LEU A 169 1.44 1.90 27.06
CA LEU A 169 0.82 1.03 28.08
C LEU A 169 1.73 0.78 29.29
N SER A 170 3.04 1.07 29.17
CA SER A 170 4.00 0.83 30.25
C SER A 170 3.88 1.80 31.44
N GLY A 171 4.01 1.26 32.65
CA GLY A 171 3.96 2.01 33.91
C GLY A 171 2.71 1.68 34.72
N GLU A 172 1.89 2.70 34.99
CA GLU A 172 0.73 2.59 35.87
C GLU A 172 -0.43 1.80 35.24
N PRO A 173 -1.21 1.01 36.03
CA PRO A 173 -2.34 0.22 35.52
C PRO A 173 -3.41 1.04 34.77
N GLU A 174 -3.56 2.32 35.09
CA GLU A 174 -4.49 3.23 34.42
C GLU A 174 -4.14 3.44 32.95
N LYS A 175 -2.86 3.36 32.58
CA LYS A 175 -2.42 3.47 31.18
C LYS A 175 -2.87 2.31 30.32
N ALA A 176 -3.18 1.16 30.92
CA ALA A 176 -3.71 -0.01 30.22
C ALA A 176 -5.24 0.01 30.07
N GLN A 177 -5.93 0.95 30.71
CA GLN A 177 -7.39 1.05 30.64
C GLN A 177 -7.94 1.17 29.21
N PRO A 178 -7.32 1.93 28.27
CA PRO A 178 -7.78 1.98 26.88
C PRO A 178 -7.82 0.61 26.19
N LEU A 179 -6.95 -0.33 26.58
CA LEU A 179 -6.98 -1.70 26.05
C LEU A 179 -8.21 -2.46 26.60
N VAL A 180 -8.56 -2.26 27.87
CA VAL A 180 -9.76 -2.83 28.47
C VAL A 180 -11.01 -2.25 27.82
N ASP A 181 -11.07 -0.93 27.66
CA ASP A 181 -12.19 -0.24 27.01
C ASP A 181 -12.36 -0.71 25.56
N TYR A 182 -11.25 -0.95 24.84
CA TYR A 182 -11.28 -1.54 23.52
C TYR A 182 -11.85 -2.95 23.53
N LEU A 183 -11.40 -3.83 24.45
CA LEU A 183 -11.92 -5.20 24.56
C LEU A 183 -13.40 -5.24 24.95
N LEU A 184 -13.86 -4.35 25.81
CA LEU A 184 -15.28 -4.18 26.15
C LEU A 184 -16.13 -3.76 24.95
N SER A 185 -15.56 -2.97 24.04
CA SER A 185 -16.26 -2.48 22.85
C SER A 185 -16.44 -3.54 21.76
N LEU A 186 -15.76 -4.69 21.87
CA LEU A 186 -15.83 -5.74 20.86
C LEU A 186 -17.20 -6.42 20.88
N ASN A 187 -17.94 -6.25 19.79
CA ASN A 187 -19.26 -6.80 19.58
C ASN A 187 -19.43 -7.20 18.12
N HIS A 188 -20.16 -8.27 17.85
CA HIS A 188 -20.55 -8.65 16.50
C HIS A 188 -22.01 -9.15 16.48
N HIS A 189 -22.85 -8.52 15.67
CA HIS A 189 -24.30 -8.77 15.59
C HIS A 189 -25.03 -8.81 16.95
N GLY A 190 -24.60 -7.99 17.91
CA GLY A 190 -25.21 -7.92 19.24
C GLY A 190 -24.61 -8.91 20.24
N ASP A 191 -23.79 -9.87 19.81
CA ASP A 191 -23.03 -10.74 20.71
C ASP A 191 -21.76 -10.01 21.18
N ASN A 192 -21.62 -9.84 22.50
CA ASN A 192 -20.39 -9.33 23.09
C ASN A 192 -19.26 -10.36 22.92
N LEU A 193 -18.05 -9.86 22.68
CA LEU A 193 -16.86 -10.67 22.48
C LEU A 193 -15.83 -10.33 23.56
N MET A 194 -14.95 -11.29 23.87
CA MET A 194 -13.87 -11.18 24.84
C MET A 194 -14.32 -10.97 26.29
N ILE A 195 -14.78 -9.77 26.66
CA ILE A 195 -15.13 -9.40 28.04
C ILE A 195 -16.42 -8.59 28.09
N ASN A 196 -17.06 -8.56 29.26
CA ASN A 196 -18.22 -7.71 29.52
C ASN A 196 -17.97 -6.73 30.68
N GLU A 197 -18.97 -5.90 30.98
CA GLU A 197 -18.93 -4.82 31.99
C GLU A 197 -18.49 -5.25 33.40
N THR A 198 -18.59 -6.55 33.73
CA THR A 198 -18.08 -7.04 35.01
C THR A 198 -16.56 -6.88 35.12
N LEU A 199 -15.83 -6.88 34.00
CA LEU A 199 -14.37 -6.73 33.89
C LEU A 199 -13.93 -5.35 33.40
N SER A 200 -14.71 -4.30 33.70
CA SER A 200 -14.52 -2.95 33.16
C SER A 200 -13.28 -2.18 33.61
N THR A 201 -12.42 -2.76 34.45
CA THR A 201 -11.17 -2.10 34.87
C THR A 201 -9.98 -3.03 34.73
N THR A 202 -8.79 -2.45 34.46
CA THR A 202 -7.53 -3.20 34.36
C THR A 202 -7.34 -4.17 35.52
N SER A 203 -7.56 -3.73 36.76
CA SER A 203 -7.37 -4.57 37.95
C SER A 203 -8.36 -5.73 38.02
N LYS A 204 -9.64 -5.50 37.68
CA LYS A 204 -10.64 -6.59 37.65
C LYS A 204 -10.28 -7.63 36.59
N LEU A 205 -9.91 -7.17 35.39
CA LEU A 205 -9.50 -8.04 34.30
C LEU A 205 -8.25 -8.87 34.67
N GLN A 206 -7.21 -8.25 35.23
CA GLN A 206 -6.02 -8.95 35.68
C GLN A 206 -6.33 -10.06 36.70
N MET A 207 -7.18 -9.78 37.70
CA MET A 207 -7.57 -10.78 38.69
C MET A 207 -8.38 -11.93 38.07
N ALA A 208 -9.34 -11.61 37.19
CA ALA A 208 -10.14 -12.61 36.51
C ALA A 208 -9.31 -13.50 35.58
N LEU A 209 -8.32 -12.93 34.87
CA LEU A 209 -7.41 -13.67 34.00
C LEU A 209 -6.58 -14.69 34.79
N LEU A 210 -6.16 -14.38 36.01
CA LEU A 210 -5.44 -15.32 36.88
C LEU A 210 -6.32 -16.52 37.26
N VAL A 211 -7.57 -16.26 37.68
CA VAL A 211 -8.54 -17.30 38.04
C VAL A 211 -8.83 -18.20 36.85
N ALA A 212 -9.11 -17.61 35.69
CA ALA A 212 -9.40 -18.35 34.46
C ALA A 212 -8.22 -19.22 34.02
N GLN A 213 -6.98 -18.71 34.09
CA GLN A 213 -5.79 -19.49 33.71
C GLN A 213 -5.53 -20.68 34.63
N VAL A 214 -5.75 -20.52 35.95
CA VAL A 214 -5.65 -21.64 36.91
C VAL A 214 -6.71 -22.70 36.61
N TYR A 215 -7.95 -22.28 36.37
CA TYR A 215 -9.03 -23.19 36.00
C TYR A 215 -8.74 -23.95 34.70
N LEU A 216 -8.33 -23.24 33.64
CA LEU A 216 -8.01 -23.85 32.34
C LEU A 216 -6.81 -24.80 32.41
N SER A 217 -5.88 -24.59 33.34
CA SER A 217 -4.76 -25.50 33.57
C SER A 217 -5.17 -26.80 34.28
N GLY A 218 -6.32 -26.80 34.94
CA GLY A 218 -6.89 -27.97 35.62
C GLY A 218 -7.75 -28.89 34.73
N ILE A 219 -8.05 -28.48 33.49
CA ILE A 219 -8.87 -29.26 32.54
C ILE A 219 -8.04 -29.73 31.33
N PRO A 220 -8.46 -30.79 30.61
CA PRO A 220 -7.74 -31.27 29.44
C PRO A 220 -7.56 -30.19 28.35
N PRO A 221 -6.37 -30.08 27.71
CA PRO A 221 -6.07 -29.04 26.70
C PRO A 221 -7.08 -28.93 25.55
N GLN A 222 -7.58 -30.08 25.09
CA GLN A 222 -8.51 -30.19 23.95
C GLN A 222 -9.99 -30.08 24.35
N THR A 223 -10.27 -29.65 25.59
CA THR A 223 -11.65 -29.43 26.04
C THR A 223 -12.26 -28.29 25.22
N PRO A 224 -13.41 -28.50 24.53
CA PRO A 224 -14.07 -27.45 23.76
C PRO A 224 -14.61 -26.32 24.64
N TYR A 225 -14.64 -25.09 24.10
CA TYR A 225 -15.11 -23.89 24.81
C TYR A 225 -16.51 -24.05 25.41
N GLU A 226 -17.42 -24.74 24.73
CA GLU A 226 -18.81 -24.94 25.18
C GLU A 226 -18.91 -25.67 26.51
N LYS A 227 -17.88 -26.46 26.89
CA LYS A 227 -17.87 -27.19 28.16
C LYS A 227 -17.52 -26.32 29.37
N PHE A 228 -16.95 -25.13 29.15
CA PHE A 228 -16.56 -24.20 30.22
C PHE A 228 -17.09 -22.77 30.04
N ASP A 229 -17.88 -22.51 29.00
CA ASP A 229 -18.53 -21.22 28.71
C ASP A 229 -19.30 -20.66 29.92
N LEU A 230 -20.05 -21.52 30.63
CA LEU A 230 -20.84 -21.10 31.80
C LEU A 230 -19.98 -20.48 32.91
N SER A 231 -18.88 -21.14 33.27
CA SER A 231 -17.95 -20.62 34.28
C SER A 231 -17.27 -19.33 33.82
N PHE A 232 -16.93 -19.24 32.53
CA PHE A 232 -16.34 -18.03 31.95
C PHE A 232 -17.29 -16.84 32.00
N LYS A 233 -18.56 -17.04 31.65
CA LYS A 233 -19.58 -15.99 31.74
C LYS A 233 -19.79 -15.49 33.16
N GLU A 234 -19.78 -16.38 34.15
CA GLU A 234 -19.86 -15.99 35.58
C GLU A 234 -18.70 -15.09 36.01
N TRP A 235 -17.53 -15.22 35.37
CA TRP A 235 -16.36 -14.38 35.63
C TRP A 235 -16.24 -13.17 34.70
N GLY A 236 -17.18 -12.99 33.77
CA GLY A 236 -17.18 -11.85 32.86
C GLY A 236 -16.48 -12.05 31.52
N PHE A 237 -16.09 -13.28 31.20
CA PHE A 237 -15.49 -13.62 29.92
C PHE A 237 -16.57 -14.07 28.92
N GLU A 238 -16.58 -13.39 27.77
CA GLU A 238 -17.41 -13.74 26.62
C GLU A 238 -16.62 -14.60 25.62
N LYS A 239 -17.27 -15.05 24.53
CA LYS A 239 -16.62 -15.86 23.50
C LYS A 239 -15.51 -15.10 22.77
N GLY A 240 -14.59 -15.84 22.11
CA GLY A 240 -13.53 -15.25 21.29
C GLY A 240 -12.11 -15.48 21.79
N TRP A 241 -11.93 -16.17 22.92
CA TRP A 241 -10.60 -16.48 23.48
C TRP A 241 -9.90 -17.65 22.80
N GLY A 242 -10.68 -18.61 22.28
CA GLY A 242 -10.20 -19.86 21.73
C GLY A 242 -11.31 -20.90 21.61
N ASP A 243 -11.16 -21.83 20.66
CA ASP A 243 -12.02 -23.01 20.48
C ASP A 243 -11.82 -24.08 21.56
N THR A 244 -10.61 -24.15 22.11
CA THR A 244 -10.18 -25.14 23.10
C THR A 244 -9.64 -24.48 24.36
N ALA A 245 -9.61 -25.22 25.47
CA ALA A 245 -9.04 -24.77 26.74
C ALA A 245 -7.58 -24.30 26.60
N GLU A 246 -6.76 -25.01 25.82
CA GLU A 246 -5.38 -24.62 25.54
C GLU A 246 -5.28 -23.29 24.79
N ARG A 247 -6.07 -23.13 23.72
CA ARG A 247 -6.08 -21.92 22.91
C ARG A 247 -6.54 -20.71 23.72
N ALA A 248 -7.64 -20.86 24.47
CA ALA A 248 -8.16 -19.83 25.36
C ALA A 248 -7.13 -19.42 26.42
N ARG A 249 -6.49 -20.39 27.06
CA ARG A 249 -5.43 -20.15 28.06
C ARG A 249 -4.26 -19.39 27.46
N ASP A 250 -3.82 -19.79 26.26
CA ASP A 250 -2.71 -19.13 25.58
C ASP A 250 -3.03 -17.67 25.23
N THR A 251 -4.25 -17.38 24.77
CA THR A 251 -4.69 -16.01 24.47
C THR A 251 -4.78 -15.16 25.73
N MET A 252 -5.35 -15.71 26.82
CA MET A 252 -5.42 -15.05 28.13
C MET A 252 -4.04 -14.80 28.74
N ARG A 253 -3.10 -15.73 28.57
CA ARG A 253 -1.72 -15.57 29.01
C ARG A 253 -1.03 -14.43 28.26
N SER A 254 -1.18 -14.36 26.93
CA SER A 254 -0.63 -13.24 26.15
C SER A 254 -1.18 -11.88 26.60
N LEU A 255 -2.47 -11.79 26.93
CA LEU A 255 -3.03 -10.55 27.49
C LEU A 255 -2.48 -10.26 28.89
N SER A 256 -2.33 -11.28 29.73
CA SER A 256 -1.76 -11.12 31.08
C SER A 256 -0.33 -10.61 31.02
N GLU A 257 0.49 -11.14 30.12
CA GLU A 257 1.86 -10.68 29.86
C GLU A 257 1.84 -9.21 29.41
N VAL A 258 0.96 -8.84 28.47
CA VAL A 258 0.80 -7.43 28.04
C VAL A 258 0.41 -6.51 29.18
N LEU A 259 -0.53 -6.91 30.05
CA LEU A 259 -1.00 -6.08 31.17
C LEU A 259 0.01 -5.98 32.32
N GLN A 260 0.88 -6.99 32.49
CA GLN A 260 1.87 -7.03 33.56
C GLN A 260 3.20 -6.39 33.15
N ALA A 261 3.69 -6.72 31.96
CA ALA A 261 4.93 -6.24 31.40
C ALA A 261 4.76 -6.11 29.88
N PRO A 262 4.19 -4.98 29.39
CA PRO A 262 3.95 -4.78 27.98
C PRO A 262 5.23 -5.02 27.16
N ASP A 263 5.13 -5.87 26.13
CA ASP A 263 6.17 -6.07 25.13
C ASP A 263 5.56 -6.16 23.70
N PRO A 264 6.30 -5.79 22.65
CA PRO A 264 5.75 -5.75 21.30
C PRO A 264 5.35 -7.12 20.76
N THR A 265 6.05 -8.19 21.17
CA THR A 265 5.85 -9.55 20.65
C THR A 265 4.53 -10.10 21.15
N ASN A 266 4.26 -10.00 22.46
CA ASN A 266 2.99 -10.43 23.03
C ASN A 266 1.83 -9.52 22.63
N MET A 267 2.10 -8.23 22.40
CA MET A 267 1.10 -7.31 21.88
C MET A 267 0.61 -7.75 20.48
N GLU A 268 1.54 -8.01 19.56
CA GLU A 268 1.21 -8.54 18.22
C GLU A 268 0.54 -9.90 18.29
N ARG A 269 1.04 -10.80 19.15
CA ARG A 269 0.45 -12.13 19.35
C ARG A 269 -0.97 -12.06 19.89
N PHE A 270 -1.28 -11.10 20.76
CA PHE A 270 -2.61 -10.90 21.29
C PHE A 270 -3.55 -10.30 20.24
N PHE A 271 -3.18 -9.16 19.63
CA PHE A 271 -4.02 -8.51 18.61
C PHE A 271 -4.28 -9.39 17.39
N SER A 272 -3.31 -10.21 16.97
CA SER A 272 -3.50 -11.17 15.86
C SER A 272 -4.55 -12.25 16.14
N ARG A 273 -4.91 -12.47 17.41
CA ARG A 273 -5.92 -13.44 17.83
C ARG A 273 -7.28 -12.82 18.09
N LEU A 274 -7.40 -11.50 18.14
CA LEU A 274 -8.68 -10.87 18.43
C LEU A 274 -9.67 -11.05 17.26
N PRO A 275 -10.89 -11.54 17.52
CA PRO A 275 -11.91 -11.72 16.49
C PRO A 275 -12.55 -10.37 16.15
N THR A 276 -11.90 -9.62 15.26
CA THR A 276 -12.25 -8.22 14.93
C THR A 276 -12.72 -8.00 13.51
N VAL A 277 -12.48 -8.96 12.61
CA VAL A 277 -12.79 -8.84 11.18
C VAL A 277 -13.63 -10.03 10.74
N PHE A 278 -14.83 -9.75 10.26
CA PHE A 278 -15.78 -10.74 9.71
C PHE A 278 -16.31 -10.27 8.36
N ASN A 279 -16.69 -9.01 8.26
CA ASN A 279 -17.26 -8.37 7.08
C ASN A 279 -16.21 -7.48 6.39
N VAL A 280 -15.84 -7.80 5.16
CA VAL A 280 -14.80 -7.08 4.40
C VAL A 280 -15.37 -6.54 3.10
N VAL A 281 -15.08 -5.27 2.81
CA VAL A 281 -15.43 -4.63 1.54
C VAL A 281 -14.17 -4.25 0.79
N ILE A 282 -14.08 -4.61 -0.48
CA ILE A 282 -12.91 -4.33 -1.33
C ILE A 282 -13.36 -3.49 -2.53
N PHE A 283 -12.83 -2.28 -2.69
CA PHE A 283 -13.16 -1.40 -3.81
C PHE A 283 -12.22 -1.61 -4.99
N SER A 284 -12.81 -1.82 -6.17
CA SER A 284 -12.12 -1.81 -7.48
C SER A 284 -13.08 -1.34 -8.60
N PRO A 285 -13.40 -0.04 -8.68
CA PRO A 285 -14.49 0.47 -9.53
C PRO A 285 -14.21 0.42 -11.04
N HIS A 286 -13.02 0.84 -11.50
CA HIS A 286 -12.70 0.87 -12.92
C HIS A 286 -12.47 -0.52 -13.55
N GLY A 287 -12.39 -0.53 -14.89
CA GLY A 287 -12.12 -1.74 -15.66
C GLY A 287 -13.34 -2.66 -15.81
N TYR A 288 -13.13 -3.80 -16.44
CA TYR A 288 -14.11 -4.89 -16.52
C TYR A 288 -13.78 -5.92 -15.44
N PHE A 289 -14.37 -5.77 -14.26
CA PHE A 289 -14.10 -6.70 -13.16
C PHE A 289 -15.03 -7.94 -13.27
N GLY A 290 -14.42 -9.11 -13.45
CA GLY A 290 -15.11 -10.39 -13.59
C GLY A 290 -14.13 -11.57 -13.55
N GLN A 291 -14.65 -12.79 -13.59
CA GLN A 291 -13.85 -14.01 -13.42
C GLN A 291 -13.45 -14.69 -14.73
N ALA A 292 -14.15 -14.37 -15.83
CA ALA A 292 -13.92 -14.92 -17.15
C ALA A 292 -14.09 -13.84 -18.23
N ASP A 293 -13.37 -13.99 -19.34
CA ASP A 293 -13.48 -13.14 -20.55
C ASP A 293 -13.20 -11.65 -20.35
N VAL A 294 -12.51 -11.28 -19.26
CA VAL A 294 -12.20 -9.86 -18.93
C VAL A 294 -10.73 -9.49 -19.09
N LEU A 295 -9.80 -10.44 -18.96
CA LEU A 295 -8.36 -10.15 -19.01
C LEU A 295 -7.95 -9.66 -20.40
N GLY A 296 -7.23 -8.54 -20.44
CA GLY A 296 -6.84 -7.87 -21.68
C GLY A 296 -7.83 -6.82 -22.19
N LEU A 297 -9.01 -6.70 -21.57
CA LEU A 297 -9.91 -5.57 -21.83
C LEU A 297 -9.33 -4.24 -21.29
N PRO A 298 -9.78 -3.08 -21.80
CA PRO A 298 -9.30 -1.78 -21.35
C PRO A 298 -9.36 -1.61 -19.83
N ASP A 299 -8.27 -1.13 -19.26
CA ASP A 299 -8.08 -0.93 -17.82
C ASP A 299 -8.28 -2.21 -16.96
N THR A 300 -8.13 -3.40 -17.58
CA THR A 300 -8.34 -4.70 -16.93
C THR A 300 -7.09 -5.56 -17.04
N GLY A 301 -6.49 -5.90 -15.90
CA GLY A 301 -5.22 -6.63 -15.87
C GLY A 301 -4.91 -7.24 -14.51
N GLY A 302 -3.66 -7.15 -14.08
CA GLY A 302 -3.16 -7.80 -12.86
C GLY A 302 -3.93 -7.46 -11.59
N GLN A 303 -4.57 -6.29 -11.49
CA GLN A 303 -5.41 -5.91 -10.35
C GLN A 303 -6.59 -6.86 -10.14
N VAL A 304 -7.25 -7.31 -11.22
CA VAL A 304 -8.37 -8.25 -11.11
C VAL A 304 -7.90 -9.59 -10.56
N VAL A 305 -6.80 -10.11 -11.11
CA VAL A 305 -6.18 -11.37 -10.65
C VAL A 305 -5.75 -11.25 -9.19
N TYR A 306 -5.06 -10.15 -8.84
CA TYR A 306 -4.62 -9.87 -7.48
C TYR A 306 -5.78 -9.92 -6.48
N ILE A 307 -6.91 -9.24 -6.78
CA ILE A 307 -8.04 -9.18 -5.86
C ILE A 307 -8.75 -10.54 -5.76
N LEU A 308 -8.94 -11.26 -6.87
CA LEU A 308 -9.59 -12.58 -6.85
C LEU A 308 -8.79 -13.59 -6.01
N ASP A 309 -7.46 -13.61 -6.16
CA ASP A 309 -6.60 -14.49 -5.37
C ASP A 309 -6.53 -14.04 -3.90
N GLN A 310 -6.48 -12.71 -3.65
CA GLN A 310 -6.53 -12.14 -2.30
C GLN A 310 -7.81 -12.57 -1.57
N VAL A 311 -8.97 -12.50 -2.22
CA VAL A 311 -10.26 -12.84 -1.59
C VAL A 311 -10.31 -14.31 -1.21
N LYS A 312 -9.83 -15.22 -2.06
CA LYS A 312 -9.77 -16.66 -1.75
C LYS A 312 -8.91 -16.93 -0.51
N ALA A 313 -7.71 -16.35 -0.47
CA ALA A 313 -6.80 -16.51 0.65
C ALA A 313 -7.35 -15.87 1.94
N LEU A 314 -7.95 -14.69 1.82
CA LEU A 314 -8.53 -13.96 2.95
C LEU A 314 -9.74 -14.70 3.54
N GLU A 315 -10.64 -15.24 2.71
CA GLU A 315 -11.77 -16.03 3.20
C GLU A 315 -11.31 -17.27 3.98
N GLN A 316 -10.32 -17.99 3.46
CA GLN A 316 -9.75 -19.16 4.12
C GLN A 316 -9.15 -18.81 5.50
N GLU A 317 -8.38 -17.73 5.57
CA GLU A 317 -7.78 -17.25 6.82
C GLU A 317 -8.84 -16.76 7.82
N LEU A 318 -9.87 -16.04 7.35
CA LEU A 318 -10.98 -15.59 8.20
C LEU A 318 -11.75 -16.78 8.78
N LEU A 319 -12.12 -17.76 7.95
CA LEU A 319 -12.78 -18.98 8.42
C LEU A 319 -11.95 -19.72 9.47
N LEU A 320 -10.64 -19.85 9.22
CA LEU A 320 -9.71 -20.48 10.16
C LEU A 320 -9.66 -19.72 11.49
N ARG A 321 -9.49 -18.39 11.45
CA ARG A 321 -9.40 -17.56 12.66
C ARG A 321 -10.70 -17.57 13.46
N ILE A 322 -11.84 -17.40 12.81
CA ILE A 322 -13.15 -17.43 13.46
C ILE A 322 -13.34 -18.77 14.17
N SER A 323 -13.06 -19.89 13.48
CA SER A 323 -13.12 -21.23 14.07
C SER A 323 -12.17 -21.37 15.26
N GLN A 324 -10.90 -20.94 15.13
CA GLN A 324 -9.91 -21.05 16.20
C GLN A 324 -10.23 -20.20 17.43
N GLN A 325 -11.11 -19.19 17.32
CA GLN A 325 -11.58 -18.41 18.46
C GLN A 325 -12.87 -18.96 19.08
N GLY A 326 -13.34 -20.14 18.65
CA GLY A 326 -14.56 -20.75 19.17
C GLY A 326 -15.83 -20.03 18.72
N LEU A 327 -15.77 -19.36 17.56
CA LEU A 327 -16.87 -18.63 16.98
C LEU A 327 -17.42 -19.38 15.75
N ASN A 328 -18.72 -19.21 15.50
CA ASN A 328 -19.42 -19.84 14.37
C ASN A 328 -19.94 -18.82 13.36
N PHE A 329 -19.37 -17.61 13.36
CA PHE A 329 -19.73 -16.56 12.41
C PHE A 329 -19.29 -16.95 11.00
N LYS A 330 -20.07 -16.54 10.01
CA LYS A 330 -19.71 -16.71 8.60
C LYS A 330 -19.13 -15.37 8.13
N PRO A 331 -17.86 -15.31 7.72
CA PRO A 331 -17.32 -14.07 7.18
C PRO A 331 -18.07 -13.70 5.91
N GLN A 332 -18.05 -12.44 5.50
CA GLN A 332 -18.58 -12.01 4.21
C GLN A 332 -17.59 -11.07 3.54
N ILE A 333 -17.21 -11.36 2.31
CA ILE A 333 -16.31 -10.52 1.53
C ILE A 333 -17.04 -10.02 0.29
N ILE A 334 -17.17 -8.70 0.14
CA ILE A 334 -17.82 -8.07 -1.01
C ILE A 334 -16.78 -7.26 -1.79
N VAL A 335 -16.49 -7.71 -3.01
CA VAL A 335 -15.72 -6.92 -3.97
C VAL A 335 -16.66 -5.98 -4.72
N VAL A 336 -16.54 -4.70 -4.45
CA VAL A 336 -17.35 -3.65 -5.06
C VAL A 336 -16.68 -3.17 -6.35
N THR A 337 -17.44 -3.20 -7.44
CA THR A 337 -17.01 -2.70 -8.75
C THR A 337 -18.18 -2.04 -9.49
N ARG A 338 -17.91 -1.50 -10.67
CA ARG A 338 -18.93 -0.88 -11.50
C ARG A 338 -19.77 -1.92 -12.24
N LEU A 339 -21.08 -1.70 -12.29
CA LEU A 339 -21.98 -2.38 -13.22
C LEU A 339 -21.90 -1.74 -14.61
N ILE A 340 -21.58 -2.54 -15.62
CA ILE A 340 -21.49 -2.12 -17.02
C ILE A 340 -22.60 -2.86 -17.80
N PRO A 341 -23.71 -2.20 -18.15
CA PRO A 341 -24.79 -2.85 -18.89
C PRO A 341 -24.36 -3.40 -20.26
N ASP A 342 -23.54 -2.65 -21.00
CA ASP A 342 -22.91 -3.11 -22.24
C ASP A 342 -21.66 -3.94 -21.92
N ALA A 343 -21.88 -5.16 -21.45
CA ALA A 343 -20.85 -6.04 -20.90
C ALA A 343 -20.04 -6.81 -21.97
N ARG A 344 -20.35 -6.66 -23.27
CA ARG A 344 -19.63 -7.29 -24.40
C ARG A 344 -19.36 -8.80 -24.24
N GLY A 345 -20.34 -9.54 -23.71
CA GLY A 345 -20.24 -10.99 -23.48
C GLY A 345 -19.72 -11.40 -22.10
N THR A 346 -19.24 -10.45 -21.29
CA THR A 346 -18.83 -10.70 -19.90
C THR A 346 -20.04 -10.67 -18.94
N LYS A 347 -19.82 -11.06 -17.68
CA LYS A 347 -20.80 -10.94 -16.60
C LYS A 347 -20.81 -9.56 -15.92
N CYS A 348 -20.14 -8.54 -16.47
CA CYS A 348 -20.07 -7.21 -15.84
C CYS A 348 -21.41 -6.47 -15.73
N ASN A 349 -22.47 -6.97 -16.36
CA ASN A 349 -23.86 -6.49 -16.22
C ASN A 349 -24.64 -7.19 -15.09
N GLN A 350 -24.08 -8.24 -14.46
CA GLN A 350 -24.72 -8.94 -13.35
C GLN A 350 -24.39 -8.24 -12.03
N GLU A 351 -25.42 -7.81 -11.32
CA GLU A 351 -25.29 -7.06 -10.08
C GLU A 351 -24.55 -7.83 -8.98
N LEU A 352 -24.84 -9.13 -8.83
CA LEU A 352 -24.20 -9.97 -7.82
C LEU A 352 -23.65 -11.25 -8.48
N GLU A 353 -22.39 -11.56 -8.21
CA GLU A 353 -21.72 -12.76 -8.72
C GLU A 353 -20.88 -13.41 -7.62
N SER A 354 -21.08 -14.71 -7.35
CA SER A 354 -20.26 -15.46 -6.39
C SER A 354 -18.86 -15.69 -6.93
N ILE A 355 -17.83 -15.55 -6.07
CA ILE A 355 -16.44 -15.77 -6.46
C ILE A 355 -16.13 -17.28 -6.42
N GLU A 356 -15.58 -17.81 -7.51
CA GLU A 356 -15.22 -19.21 -7.67
C GLU A 356 -14.14 -19.62 -6.66
N GLY A 357 -14.32 -20.80 -6.05
CA GLY A 357 -13.44 -21.30 -5.00
C GLY A 357 -13.70 -20.71 -3.62
N THR A 358 -14.75 -19.91 -3.44
CA THR A 358 -15.17 -19.32 -2.15
C THR A 358 -16.60 -19.70 -1.79
N LYS A 359 -16.96 -19.56 -0.51
CA LYS A 359 -18.32 -19.85 0.01
C LYS A 359 -19.09 -18.59 0.41
N HIS A 360 -18.39 -17.54 0.80
CA HIS A 360 -18.96 -16.34 1.40
C HIS A 360 -18.44 -15.05 0.76
N SER A 361 -17.84 -15.17 -0.42
CA SER A 361 -17.29 -14.04 -1.16
C SER A 361 -18.04 -13.79 -2.47
N SER A 362 -18.30 -12.51 -2.76
CA SER A 362 -19.08 -12.11 -3.94
C SER A 362 -18.59 -10.79 -4.52
N ILE A 363 -18.86 -10.60 -5.81
CA ILE A 363 -18.68 -9.34 -6.53
C ILE A 363 -20.03 -8.61 -6.53
N LEU A 364 -20.05 -7.39 -6.00
CA LEU A 364 -21.19 -6.47 -6.07
C LEU A 364 -20.91 -5.39 -7.11
N ARG A 365 -21.78 -5.30 -8.11
CA ARG A 365 -21.68 -4.32 -9.19
C ARG A 365 -22.74 -3.24 -9.05
N VAL A 366 -22.32 -1.98 -8.93
CA VAL A 366 -23.24 -0.84 -8.85
C VAL A 366 -23.05 0.08 -10.07
N PRO A 367 -24.12 0.50 -10.76
CA PRO A 367 -23.97 1.31 -11.96
C PRO A 367 -23.47 2.71 -11.64
N PHE A 368 -22.64 3.28 -12.51
CA PHE A 368 -22.42 4.72 -12.52
C PHE A 368 -23.64 5.43 -13.11
N ARG A 369 -23.98 6.57 -12.52
CA ARG A 369 -25.10 7.40 -12.95
C ARG A 369 -24.60 8.79 -13.32
N ARG A 370 -25.12 9.32 -14.42
CA ARG A 370 -24.91 10.72 -14.82
C ARG A 370 -25.34 11.66 -13.72
N VAL A 371 -24.62 12.77 -13.59
CA VAL A 371 -24.88 13.79 -12.58
C VAL A 371 -26.11 14.61 -12.98
N GLU A 372 -26.31 14.83 -14.27
CA GLU A 372 -27.33 15.71 -14.84
C GLU A 372 -28.76 15.15 -14.72
N ASP A 373 -28.95 13.88 -15.11
CA ASP A 373 -30.28 13.26 -15.22
C ASP A 373 -30.44 11.96 -14.41
N GLY A 374 -29.37 11.49 -13.76
CA GLY A 374 -29.38 10.24 -12.99
C GLY A 374 -29.44 8.96 -13.83
N SER A 375 -29.36 9.05 -15.16
CA SER A 375 -29.38 7.90 -16.07
C SER A 375 -28.13 7.03 -15.89
N VAL A 376 -28.29 5.72 -16.10
CA VAL A 376 -27.20 4.75 -15.98
C VAL A 376 -26.27 4.82 -17.19
N LEU A 377 -24.97 4.91 -16.92
CA LEU A 377 -23.93 4.85 -17.95
C LEU A 377 -23.77 3.42 -18.49
N GLN A 378 -24.21 3.23 -19.73
CA GLN A 378 -24.25 1.93 -20.41
C GLN A 378 -22.86 1.39 -20.76
N LYS A 379 -21.97 2.27 -21.25
CA LYS A 379 -20.67 1.89 -21.81
C LYS A 379 -19.55 2.00 -20.78
N TRP A 380 -18.48 1.25 -20.97
CA TRP A 380 -17.23 1.42 -20.25
C TRP A 380 -16.73 2.87 -20.29
N VAL A 381 -16.07 3.28 -19.20
CA VAL A 381 -15.45 4.59 -19.00
C VAL A 381 -14.02 4.32 -18.56
N SER A 382 -13.05 5.05 -19.12
CA SER A 382 -11.65 4.90 -18.73
C SER A 382 -11.45 5.25 -17.27
N ARG A 383 -10.51 4.59 -16.60
CA ARG A 383 -10.08 4.90 -15.23
C ARG A 383 -9.70 6.37 -15.01
N PHE A 384 -9.31 7.08 -16.07
CA PHE A 384 -9.00 8.51 -16.00
C PHE A 384 -10.24 9.41 -15.91
N ASP A 385 -11.42 8.90 -16.31
CA ASP A 385 -12.66 9.67 -16.45
C ASP A 385 -13.75 9.24 -15.43
N VAL A 386 -13.41 8.37 -14.46
CA VAL A 386 -14.38 7.84 -13.49
C VAL A 386 -14.72 8.81 -12.35
N TYR A 387 -13.85 9.78 -12.07
CA TYR A 387 -13.91 10.62 -10.87
C TYR A 387 -15.23 11.38 -10.65
N PRO A 388 -15.93 11.91 -11.69
CA PRO A 388 -17.23 12.56 -11.51
C PRO A 388 -18.33 11.65 -10.93
N TYR A 389 -18.16 10.33 -10.99
CA TYR A 389 -19.18 9.35 -10.60
C TYR A 389 -18.93 8.73 -9.21
N ILE A 390 -17.70 8.81 -8.70
CA ILE A 390 -17.27 8.04 -7.52
C ILE A 390 -18.07 8.38 -6.27
N GLU A 391 -18.36 9.65 -6.00
CA GLU A 391 -19.09 10.04 -4.78
C GLU A 391 -20.50 9.43 -4.73
N LYS A 392 -21.26 9.58 -5.83
CA LYS A 392 -22.62 9.03 -5.94
C LYS A 392 -22.60 7.51 -5.96
N PHE A 393 -21.66 6.91 -6.69
CA PHE A 393 -21.43 5.48 -6.70
C PHE A 393 -21.19 4.94 -5.28
N THR A 394 -20.27 5.53 -4.52
CA THR A 394 -19.96 5.10 -3.15
C THR A 394 -21.17 5.20 -2.23
N ARG A 395 -22.03 6.23 -2.40
CA ARG A 395 -23.29 6.32 -1.64
C ARG A 395 -24.25 5.17 -1.95
N GLU A 396 -24.44 4.83 -3.22
CA GLU A 396 -25.29 3.69 -3.61
C GLU A 396 -24.70 2.35 -3.16
N VAL A 397 -23.38 2.18 -3.27
CA VAL A 397 -22.66 1.03 -2.73
C VAL A 397 -22.84 0.92 -1.22
N THR A 398 -22.67 2.02 -0.47
CA THR A 398 -22.81 1.99 1.00
C THR A 398 -24.17 1.46 1.41
N ALA A 399 -25.25 1.94 0.79
CA ALA A 399 -26.60 1.46 1.09
C ALA A 399 -26.74 -0.06 0.82
N LYS A 400 -26.26 -0.53 -0.33
CA LYS A 400 -26.33 -1.96 -0.70
C LYS A 400 -25.46 -2.85 0.16
N VAL A 401 -24.26 -2.39 0.53
CA VAL A 401 -23.36 -3.14 1.42
C VAL A 401 -23.99 -3.31 2.80
N LEU A 402 -24.56 -2.23 3.37
CA LEU A 402 -25.22 -2.31 4.68
C LEU A 402 -26.43 -3.26 4.65
N GLU A 403 -27.16 -3.30 3.54
CA GLU A 403 -28.27 -4.24 3.33
C GLU A 403 -27.77 -5.68 3.23
N LEU A 404 -26.76 -5.96 2.39
CA LEU A 404 -26.23 -7.29 2.15
C LEU A 404 -25.47 -7.89 3.33
N MET A 405 -24.85 -7.04 4.16
CA MET A 405 -24.09 -7.46 5.35
C MET A 405 -24.91 -7.45 6.63
N GLU A 406 -26.16 -6.97 6.58
CA GLU A 406 -27.02 -6.77 7.76
C GLU A 406 -26.28 -6.02 8.89
N GLY A 407 -25.39 -5.11 8.52
CA GLY A 407 -24.40 -4.56 9.43
C GLY A 407 -23.34 -3.74 8.70
N LYS A 408 -22.41 -3.17 9.49
CA LYS A 408 -21.27 -2.44 8.96
C LYS A 408 -20.15 -3.43 8.57
N PRO A 409 -19.33 -3.10 7.56
CA PRO A 409 -18.07 -3.81 7.39
C PRO A 409 -17.13 -3.53 8.55
N ASP A 410 -16.25 -4.49 8.85
CA ASP A 410 -15.19 -4.36 9.84
C ASP A 410 -13.89 -3.84 9.21
N LEU A 411 -13.72 -4.07 7.91
CA LEU A 411 -12.56 -3.64 7.13
C LEU A 411 -12.98 -3.20 5.72
N ILE A 412 -12.48 -2.04 5.28
CA ILE A 412 -12.64 -1.55 3.91
C ILE A 412 -11.27 -1.41 3.25
N ILE A 413 -11.08 -2.05 2.10
CA ILE A 413 -9.84 -2.05 1.33
C ILE A 413 -10.05 -1.29 0.02
N GLY A 414 -9.31 -0.22 -0.20
CA GLY A 414 -9.25 0.48 -1.48
C GLY A 414 -8.14 -0.09 -2.39
N ASN A 415 -8.42 -0.20 -3.68
CA ASN A 415 -7.43 -0.52 -4.70
C ASN A 415 -7.39 0.56 -5.77
N TYR A 416 -6.18 0.98 -6.16
CA TYR A 416 -5.95 2.06 -7.11
C TYR A 416 -6.56 3.40 -6.65
N SER A 417 -6.43 4.46 -7.46
CA SER A 417 -6.85 5.81 -7.06
C SER A 417 -8.36 5.95 -6.83
N ASP A 418 -9.17 5.41 -7.74
CA ASP A 418 -10.63 5.49 -7.67
C ASP A 418 -11.22 4.60 -6.57
N GLY A 419 -10.66 3.39 -6.39
CA GLY A 419 -11.05 2.51 -5.29
C GLY A 419 -10.59 3.03 -3.93
N ASN A 420 -9.39 3.61 -3.82
CA ASN A 420 -8.94 4.28 -2.59
C ASN A 420 -9.85 5.46 -2.23
N LEU A 421 -10.25 6.28 -3.20
CA LEU A 421 -11.20 7.37 -2.98
C LEU A 421 -12.57 6.85 -2.50
N GLY A 422 -13.11 5.82 -3.16
CA GLY A 422 -14.38 5.20 -2.75
C GLY A 422 -14.31 4.59 -1.35
N ALA A 423 -13.21 3.89 -1.04
CA ALA A 423 -12.95 3.32 0.27
C ALA A 423 -12.86 4.40 1.36
N THR A 424 -12.15 5.51 1.12
CA THR A 424 -12.07 6.63 2.08
C THR A 424 -13.44 7.22 2.36
N LEU A 425 -14.23 7.49 1.32
CA LEU A 425 -15.58 8.05 1.48
C LEU A 425 -16.50 7.13 2.29
N MET A 426 -16.44 5.81 2.09
CA MET A 426 -17.24 4.85 2.86
C MET A 426 -16.71 4.71 4.30
N ALA A 427 -15.39 4.56 4.48
CA ALA A 427 -14.77 4.39 5.78
C ALA A 427 -15.03 5.57 6.70
N THR A 428 -14.87 6.80 6.21
CA THR A 428 -15.19 8.03 6.97
C THR A 428 -16.66 8.09 7.37
N ARG A 429 -17.57 7.69 6.48
CA ARG A 429 -19.02 7.70 6.76
C ARG A 429 -19.42 6.67 7.82
N LEU A 430 -18.81 5.49 7.80
CA LEU A 430 -19.22 4.37 8.66
C LEU A 430 -18.39 4.28 9.95
N GLY A 431 -17.24 4.95 10.03
CA GLY A 431 -16.29 4.84 11.13
C GLY A 431 -15.58 3.48 11.15
N VAL A 432 -15.13 3.00 9.98
CA VAL A 432 -14.58 1.65 9.78
C VAL A 432 -13.09 1.73 9.44
N THR A 433 -12.32 0.73 9.89
CA THR A 433 -10.90 0.59 9.57
C THR A 433 -10.68 0.54 8.06
N GLN A 434 -9.77 1.38 7.56
CA GLN A 434 -9.45 1.47 6.15
C GLN A 434 -8.04 0.95 5.87
N ALA A 435 -7.90 0.17 4.79
CA ALA A 435 -6.63 -0.10 4.14
C ALA A 435 -6.66 0.44 2.70
N THR A 436 -5.50 0.86 2.19
CA THR A 436 -5.33 1.30 0.81
C THR A 436 -4.16 0.57 0.17
N ILE A 437 -4.36 0.04 -1.03
CA ILE A 437 -3.31 -0.61 -1.81
C ILE A 437 -2.88 0.36 -2.91
N ALA A 438 -1.63 0.81 -2.83
CA ALA A 438 -1.03 1.78 -3.73
C ALA A 438 0.33 1.27 -4.24
N HIS A 439 0.71 1.70 -5.44
CA HIS A 439 1.90 1.17 -6.13
C HIS A 439 3.15 2.08 -6.04
N ALA A 440 2.99 3.39 -5.82
CA ALA A 440 4.11 4.33 -5.72
C ALA A 440 3.76 5.50 -4.78
N LEU A 441 4.65 5.81 -3.83
CA LEU A 441 4.34 6.75 -2.74
C LEU A 441 5.37 7.88 -2.63
N GLU A 442 6.67 7.58 -2.61
CA GLU A 442 7.72 8.60 -2.35
C GLU A 442 7.72 9.76 -3.36
N SER A 443 7.34 9.52 -4.62
CA SER A 443 7.22 10.58 -5.63
C SER A 443 6.16 11.63 -5.31
N HIS A 444 5.27 11.34 -4.35
CA HIS A 444 4.22 12.25 -3.89
C HIS A 444 4.63 13.01 -2.61
N SER A 445 5.86 12.84 -2.12
CA SER A 445 6.35 13.54 -0.91
C SER A 445 6.43 15.04 -1.13
N ALA A 446 6.89 15.51 -2.30
CA ALA A 446 6.84 16.91 -2.69
C ALA A 446 6.70 17.05 -4.21
N PHE A 447 5.67 17.75 -4.68
CA PHE A 447 5.42 17.99 -6.10
C PHE A 447 4.55 19.23 -6.34
N THR A 448 4.43 19.68 -7.58
CA THR A 448 3.64 20.85 -7.94
C THR A 448 2.82 20.61 -9.20
N MET A 449 1.62 21.18 -9.22
CA MET A 449 0.73 21.26 -10.36
C MET A 449 0.48 22.75 -10.64
N PRO A 450 1.29 23.38 -11.52
CA PRO A 450 1.17 24.81 -11.80
C PRO A 450 -0.26 25.20 -12.19
N GLY A 451 -0.79 26.25 -11.56
CA GLY A 451 -2.17 26.70 -11.73
C GLY A 451 -3.22 25.97 -10.88
N LEU A 452 -2.82 24.99 -10.06
CA LEU A 452 -3.73 24.24 -9.19
C LEU A 452 -3.27 24.25 -7.73
N ALA A 453 -2.13 23.62 -7.42
CA ALA A 453 -1.63 23.50 -6.04
C ALA A 453 -0.16 23.10 -6.00
N ARG A 454 0.49 23.42 -4.89
CA ARG A 454 1.84 22.96 -4.52
C ARG A 454 1.73 22.02 -3.33
N VAL A 455 2.29 20.82 -3.43
CA VAL A 455 2.34 19.86 -2.33
C VAL A 455 3.76 19.85 -1.79
N VAL A 456 3.96 20.50 -0.64
CA VAL A 456 5.30 20.70 -0.05
C VAL A 456 5.69 19.54 0.89
N SER A 457 4.68 18.93 1.50
CA SER A 457 4.79 17.70 2.29
C SER A 457 3.52 16.89 2.05
N GLY A 458 3.58 15.95 1.12
CA GLY A 458 2.44 15.13 0.69
C GLY A 458 2.31 13.82 1.45
N ILE A 459 3.44 13.12 1.60
CA ILE A 459 3.49 11.80 2.23
C ILE A 459 4.88 11.56 2.82
N ASN A 460 4.89 11.05 4.04
CA ASN A 460 6.10 10.63 4.73
C ASN A 460 6.24 9.10 4.65
N ILE A 461 7.20 8.59 3.87
CA ILE A 461 7.37 7.13 3.69
C ILE A 461 7.81 6.38 4.96
N PHE A 462 8.18 7.12 6.01
CA PHE A 462 8.47 6.58 7.33
C PHE A 462 7.25 6.51 8.25
N ASP A 463 6.08 6.94 7.76
CA ASP A 463 4.85 6.84 8.52
C ASP A 463 4.54 5.36 8.82
N PRO A 464 4.25 5.01 10.08
CA PRO A 464 4.01 3.63 10.48
C PRO A 464 2.72 3.02 9.92
N LYS A 465 1.91 3.76 9.16
CA LYS A 465 0.82 3.16 8.38
C LYS A 465 1.33 2.29 7.23
N PHE A 466 2.56 2.47 6.76
CA PHE A 466 3.10 1.68 5.64
C PHE A 466 3.58 0.30 6.07
N ASN A 467 3.04 -0.71 5.38
CA ASN A 467 3.37 -2.12 5.58
C ASN A 467 3.57 -2.80 4.22
N ILE A 468 4.67 -3.54 4.06
CA ILE A 468 4.94 -4.33 2.86
C ILE A 468 4.31 -5.71 3.04
N ALA A 469 3.28 -5.99 2.24
CA ALA A 469 2.67 -7.31 2.10
C ALA A 469 2.82 -7.77 0.64
N SER A 470 3.81 -8.63 0.38
CA SER A 470 4.10 -9.12 -0.97
C SER A 470 2.99 -10.06 -1.46
N PRO A 471 2.45 -9.84 -2.68
CA PRO A 471 1.55 -10.81 -3.28
C PRO A 471 2.25 -12.12 -3.62
N GLY A 472 1.43 -13.15 -3.84
CA GLY A 472 1.82 -14.39 -4.48
C GLY A 472 1.07 -14.59 -5.80
N ALA A 473 1.31 -15.75 -6.41
CA ALA A 473 0.50 -16.26 -7.52
C ALA A 473 -0.17 -17.56 -7.06
N ASP A 474 -1.38 -17.84 -7.56
CA ASP A 474 -2.08 -19.08 -7.27
C ASP A 474 -1.24 -20.29 -7.68
N GLN A 475 -0.79 -21.06 -6.70
CA GLN A 475 0.09 -22.21 -6.91
C GLN A 475 -0.61 -23.37 -7.62
N SER A 476 -1.95 -23.39 -7.68
CA SER A 476 -2.70 -24.37 -8.47
C SER A 476 -2.60 -24.08 -9.97
N ILE A 477 -2.39 -22.82 -10.35
CA ILE A 477 -2.27 -22.33 -11.73
C ILE A 477 -0.81 -22.22 -12.14
N TYR A 478 0.03 -21.61 -11.30
CA TYR A 478 1.45 -21.38 -11.57
C TYR A 478 2.31 -22.33 -10.74
N PHE A 479 2.97 -23.27 -11.42
CA PHE A 479 3.86 -24.25 -10.80
C PHE A 479 5.10 -24.49 -11.65
N PRO A 480 6.20 -24.99 -11.07
CA PRO A 480 7.42 -25.28 -11.81
C PRO A 480 7.13 -26.19 -13.00
N TYR A 481 7.63 -25.81 -14.19
CA TYR A 481 7.41 -26.60 -15.40
C TYR A 481 7.88 -28.05 -15.21
N THR A 482 8.92 -28.30 -14.43
CA THR A 482 9.48 -29.63 -14.14
C THR A 482 8.48 -30.63 -13.51
N GLU A 483 7.37 -30.17 -12.92
CA GLU A 483 6.34 -31.01 -12.31
C GLU A 483 5.40 -31.62 -13.38
N LYS A 484 5.92 -32.57 -14.18
CA LYS A 484 5.21 -33.16 -15.33
C LYS A 484 3.80 -33.69 -15.01
N GLN A 485 3.60 -34.22 -13.81
CA GLN A 485 2.33 -34.77 -13.32
C GLN A 485 1.20 -33.72 -13.24
N ARG A 486 1.56 -32.44 -13.09
CA ARG A 486 0.59 -31.34 -12.92
C ARG A 486 0.31 -30.59 -14.22
N ARG A 487 1.04 -30.88 -15.30
CA ARG A 487 0.89 -30.17 -16.58
C ARG A 487 -0.46 -30.45 -17.22
N PHE A 488 -1.10 -29.39 -17.70
CA PHE A 488 -2.36 -29.47 -18.44
C PHE A 488 -2.13 -29.83 -19.91
N THR A 489 -1.79 -31.10 -20.18
CA THR A 489 -1.50 -31.59 -21.56
C THR A 489 -2.68 -31.46 -22.52
N GLN A 490 -3.90 -31.34 -22.00
CA GLN A 490 -5.11 -31.06 -22.78
C GLN A 490 -5.06 -29.74 -23.57
N PHE A 491 -4.27 -28.76 -23.13
CA PHE A 491 -4.13 -27.47 -23.83
C PHE A 491 -3.01 -27.47 -24.88
N THR A 492 -2.18 -28.51 -24.94
CA THR A 492 -1.05 -28.56 -25.88
C THR A 492 -1.47 -28.30 -27.33
N PRO A 493 -2.54 -28.91 -27.88
CA PRO A 493 -2.94 -28.63 -29.26
C PRO A 493 -3.29 -27.16 -29.51
N ALA A 494 -4.03 -26.53 -28.59
CA ALA A 494 -4.41 -25.12 -28.69
C ALA A 494 -3.20 -24.18 -28.56
N ILE A 495 -2.25 -24.53 -27.68
CA ILE A 495 -1.00 -23.77 -27.53
C ILE A 495 -0.13 -23.88 -28.78
N GLU A 496 -0.03 -25.08 -29.37
CA GLU A 496 0.71 -25.28 -30.61
C GLU A 496 0.09 -24.51 -31.78
N GLU A 497 -1.25 -24.51 -31.89
CA GLU A 497 -1.97 -23.69 -32.85
C GLU A 497 -1.68 -22.19 -32.63
N LEU A 498 -1.69 -21.71 -31.40
CA LEU A 498 -1.45 -20.30 -31.10
C LEU A 498 0.00 -19.86 -31.41
N LEU A 499 0.99 -20.72 -31.16
CA LEU A 499 2.41 -20.37 -31.28
C LEU A 499 3.00 -20.66 -32.66
N PHE A 500 2.55 -21.72 -33.34
CA PHE A 500 3.20 -22.26 -34.53
C PHE A 500 2.33 -22.23 -35.79
N ASN A 501 1.06 -21.80 -35.72
CA ASN A 501 0.24 -21.64 -36.91
C ASN A 501 0.82 -20.51 -37.79
N PRO A 502 1.17 -20.81 -39.05
CA PRO A 502 1.79 -19.83 -39.94
C PRO A 502 0.79 -18.84 -40.55
N ASN A 503 -0.51 -19.02 -40.33
CA ASN A 503 -1.55 -18.16 -40.88
C ASN A 503 -1.88 -17.04 -39.90
N ASP A 504 -1.74 -15.80 -40.33
CA ASP A 504 -2.24 -14.66 -39.55
C ASP A 504 -3.76 -14.77 -39.36
N THR A 505 -4.19 -14.64 -38.11
CA THR A 505 -5.60 -14.56 -37.74
C THR A 505 -5.85 -13.27 -36.96
N ARG A 506 -7.10 -13.05 -36.54
CA ARG A 506 -7.42 -11.95 -35.62
C ARG A 506 -6.76 -12.13 -34.25
N ASP A 507 -6.45 -13.37 -33.87
CA ASP A 507 -5.98 -13.73 -32.52
C ASP A 507 -4.45 -13.86 -32.43
N HIS A 508 -3.77 -14.11 -33.55
CA HIS A 508 -2.31 -14.16 -33.62
C HIS A 508 -1.78 -13.67 -34.98
N MET A 509 -0.63 -12.98 -34.94
CA MET A 509 0.19 -12.67 -36.11
C MET A 509 1.47 -13.50 -36.04
N TYR A 510 1.77 -14.24 -37.10
CA TYR A 510 2.96 -15.07 -37.20
C TYR A 510 4.19 -14.20 -37.49
N CYS A 511 5.14 -14.14 -36.54
CA CYS A 511 6.38 -13.39 -36.71
C CYS A 511 7.49 -14.29 -37.27
N HIS A 512 7.79 -14.16 -38.57
CA HIS A 512 8.81 -14.94 -39.24
C HIS A 512 10.22 -14.36 -38.97
N SER A 513 10.83 -14.65 -37.80
CA SER A 513 12.22 -14.26 -37.53
C SER A 513 13.23 -15.33 -37.98
N ALA A 514 13.39 -15.48 -39.30
CA ALA A 514 14.44 -16.32 -39.89
C ALA A 514 15.85 -15.69 -39.79
N SER A 515 16.17 -14.95 -38.74
CA SER A 515 17.46 -14.24 -38.61
C SER A 515 18.07 -14.16 -37.21
N SER A 516 17.55 -14.89 -36.20
CA SER A 516 18.24 -15.02 -34.90
C SER A 516 18.13 -16.43 -34.31
N PRO A 517 19.24 -17.20 -34.19
CA PRO A 517 19.23 -18.55 -33.62
C PRO A 517 18.84 -18.63 -32.14
N SER A 518 18.75 -17.50 -31.43
CA SER A 518 18.51 -17.45 -29.97
C SER A 518 17.03 -17.55 -29.60
N THR A 519 16.10 -17.18 -30.49
CA THR A 519 14.67 -17.13 -30.18
C THR A 519 14.01 -18.52 -30.30
N THR A 520 14.50 -19.35 -31.21
CA THR A 520 14.00 -20.71 -31.45
C THR A 520 14.29 -21.67 -30.29
N TRP A 521 15.37 -21.43 -29.55
CA TRP A 521 15.78 -22.28 -28.42
C TRP A 521 14.93 -22.08 -27.15
N PHE A 522 14.38 -20.88 -26.97
CA PHE A 522 13.57 -20.54 -25.78
C PHE A 522 12.14 -21.10 -25.86
N LEU A 523 11.59 -21.24 -27.08
CA LEU A 523 10.24 -21.78 -27.30
C LEU A 523 10.18 -23.30 -27.31
N TYR A 524 11.21 -23.98 -27.84
CA TYR A 524 11.25 -25.46 -27.85
C TYR A 524 11.44 -26.07 -26.46
N SER A 525 12.11 -25.38 -25.53
CA SER A 525 12.36 -25.89 -24.16
C SER A 525 11.13 -25.84 -23.24
N LEU A 526 10.12 -25.00 -23.57
CA LEU A 526 8.87 -24.89 -22.82
C LEU A 526 7.90 -26.05 -23.10
N LEU A 527 7.99 -26.69 -24.26
CA LEU A 527 7.10 -27.78 -24.68
C LEU A 527 7.79 -29.15 -24.72
N ALA A 528 9.09 -29.21 -25.04
CA ALA A 528 9.85 -30.45 -25.12
C ALA A 528 10.75 -30.65 -23.89
N ASN A 529 10.12 -30.96 -22.74
CA ASN A 529 10.63 -31.89 -21.73
C ASN A 529 9.71 -31.98 -20.54
#